data_AF-A0A9E0HGI6-F1
#
_entry.id   AF-A0A9E0HGI6-F1
#
_cell.length_a   1.000
_cell.length_b   1.000
_cell.length_c   1.000
_cell.angle_alpha   90.00
_cell.angle_beta   90.00
_cell.angle_gamma   90.00
#
_symmetry.space_group_name_H-M   'P 1'
#
loop_
_entity.id
_entity.type
_entity.pdbx_description
1 polymer ?
#
loop_
_entity_poly.entity_id
_entity_poly.type
_entity_poly.pdbx_seq_one_letter_code
_entity_poly.pdbx_strand_id
1 'polypeptide(L)'
;MSGALLGLARDGALLAVALALPLVLAAVLAGAVTAIVGAVTQVRDASLGFAPRLVALALAVAVTAPVIGARAAAFATRALSAIEVVGRGG
;
A
#
# COMPACT_ATOMS: atom_id res chain seq x y z
N MET A 1 -14.11 24.08 -11.56
CA MET A 1 -12.99 23.25 -12.05
C MET A 1 -12.05 22.84 -10.91
N SER A 2 -11.71 23.72 -9.97
CA SER A 2 -10.82 23.40 -8.83
C SER A 2 -11.33 22.31 -7.89
N GLY A 3 -12.65 22.26 -7.62
CA GLY A 3 -13.24 21.24 -6.74
C GLY A 3 -13.14 19.81 -7.28
N ALA A 4 -13.22 19.62 -8.60
CA ALA A 4 -13.09 18.30 -9.23
C ALA A 4 -11.64 17.78 -9.16
N LEU A 5 -10.66 18.66 -9.37
CA LEU A 5 -9.24 18.33 -9.23
C LEU A 5 -8.87 18.00 -7.77
N LEU A 6 -9.38 18.78 -6.81
CA LEU A 6 -9.19 18.50 -5.38
C LEU A 6 -9.86 17.18 -4.97
N GLY A 7 -11.04 16.87 -5.51
CA GLY A 7 -11.71 15.58 -5.30
C GLY A 7 -10.85 14.41 -5.80
N LEU A 8 -10.31 14.51 -7.02
CA LEU A 8 -9.43 13.49 -7.59
C LEU A 8 -8.13 13.33 -6.78
N ALA A 9 -7.51 14.43 -6.35
CA ALA A 9 -6.32 14.39 -5.51
C ALA A 9 -6.60 13.73 -4.16
N ARG A 10 -7.74 14.05 -3.53
CA ARG A 10 -8.18 13.43 -2.27
C ARG A 10 -8.43 11.94 -2.44
N ASP A 11 -9.13 11.54 -3.50
CA ASP A 11 -9.40 10.12 -3.78
C ASP A 11 -8.10 9.34 -4.03
N GLY A 12 -7.14 9.93 -4.74
CA GLY A 12 -5.81 9.34 -4.93
C GLY A 12 -5.04 9.19 -3.62
N ALA A 13 -5.08 10.20 -2.75
CA ALA A 13 -4.44 10.14 -1.43
C ALA A 13 -5.07 9.06 -0.54
N LEU A 14 -6.41 8.96 -0.52
CA LEU A 14 -7.12 7.93 0.24
C LEU A 14 -6.83 6.52 -0.30
N LEU A 15 -6.69 6.36 -1.62
CA LEU A 15 -6.27 5.11 -2.22
C LEU A 15 -4.86 4.70 -1.78
N ALA A 16 -3.92 5.65 -1.78
CA ALA A 16 -2.55 5.41 -1.32
C ALA A 16 -2.51 4.99 0.17
N VAL A 17 -3.29 5.66 1.03
CA VAL A 17 -3.42 5.28 2.44
C VAL A 17 -4.02 3.88 2.59
N ALA A 18 -5.06 3.57 1.82
CA ALA A 18 -5.68 2.24 1.85
C ALA A 18 -4.73 1.13 1.41
N LEU A 19 -3.75 1.44 0.53
CA LEU A 19 -2.67 0.53 0.14
C LEU A 19 -1.58 0.42 1.20
N ALA A 20 -1.17 1.53 1.81
CA ALA A 20 -0.14 1.52 2.84
C ALA A 20 -0.58 0.75 4.10
N LEU A 21 -1.85 0.86 4.49
CA LEU A 21 -2.37 0.27 5.72
C LEU A 21 -2.12 -1.25 5.88
N PRO A 22 -2.50 -2.12 4.93
CA PRO A 22 -2.24 -3.56 5.04
C PRO A 22 -0.75 -3.90 5.00
N LEU A 23 0.06 -3.18 4.22
CA LEU A 23 1.51 -3.40 4.17
C LEU A 23 2.18 -3.04 5.50
N VAL A 24 1.81 -1.89 6.08
CA VAL A 24 2.32 -1.45 7.39
C VAL A 24 1.92 -2.43 8.48
N LEU A 25 0.65 -2.87 8.50
CA LEU A 25 0.17 -3.84 9.48
C LEU A 25 0.98 -5.14 9.41
N ALA A 26 1.20 -5.67 8.21
CA ALA A 26 1.98 -6.88 8.01
C ALA A 26 3.45 -6.72 8.43
N ALA A 27 4.07 -5.57 8.10
CA ALA A 27 5.43 -5.27 8.51
C ALA A 27 5.57 -5.18 10.04
N VAL A 28 4.60 -4.53 10.71
CA VAL A 28 4.57 -4.42 12.18
C VAL A 28 4.39 -5.79 12.83
N LEU A 29 3.45 -6.60 12.35
CA LEU A 29 3.21 -7.94 12.89
C LEU A 29 4.44 -8.85 12.73
N ALA A 30 5.04 -8.87 11.55
CA ALA A 30 6.26 -9.63 11.32
C ALA A 30 7.43 -9.12 12.17
N GLY A 31 7.57 -7.79 12.28
CA GLY A 31 8.53 -7.15 13.17
C GLY A 31 8.37 -7.60 14.62
N ALA A 32 7.14 -7.60 15.14
CA ALA A 32 6.83 -8.04 16.49
C ALA A 32 7.17 -9.52 16.72
N VAL A 33 6.75 -10.40 15.81
CA VAL A 33 7.06 -11.84 15.88
C VAL A 33 8.56 -12.08 15.89
N THR A 34 9.31 -11.43 14.99
CA THR A 34 10.77 -11.57 14.94
C THR A 34 11.47 -11.07 16.20
N ALA A 35 10.99 -9.96 16.78
CA ALA A 35 11.53 -9.42 18.02
C ALA A 35 11.31 -10.36 19.21
N ILE A 36 10.13 -10.98 19.31
CA ILE A 36 9.80 -11.95 20.36
C ILE A 36 10.68 -13.19 20.22
N VAL A 37 10.76 -13.78 19.02
CA VAL A 37 11.57 -14.98 18.79
C VAL A 37 13.05 -14.70 19.10
N GLY A 38 13.60 -13.59 18.62
CA GLY A 38 14.99 -13.20 18.90
C GLY A 38 15.25 -12.95 20.39
N ALA A 39 14.28 -12.40 21.12
CA ALA A 39 14.40 -12.17 22.56
C ALA A 39 14.41 -13.49 23.36
N VAL A 40 13.54 -14.43 23.00
CA VAL A 40 13.44 -15.74 23.68
C VAL A 40 14.64 -16.64 23.37
N THR A 41 15.17 -16.61 22.15
CA THR A 41 16.30 -17.46 21.75
C THR A 41 17.68 -16.87 22.03
N GLN A 42 17.75 -15.62 22.52
CA GLN A 42 19.00 -14.86 22.71
C GLN A 42 19.82 -14.63 21.41
N VAL A 43 19.25 -14.92 20.23
CA VAL A 43 19.93 -14.72 18.95
C VAL A 43 19.70 -13.29 18.45
N ARG A 44 20.77 -12.49 18.41
CA ARG A 44 20.78 -11.10 17.91
C ARG A 44 21.43 -11.00 16.52
N ASP A 45 20.96 -11.80 15.57
CA ASP A 45 21.37 -11.65 14.18
C ASP A 45 20.41 -10.70 13.46
N ALA A 46 20.93 -9.57 12.98
CA ALA A 46 20.14 -8.56 12.29
C ALA A 46 19.49 -9.08 10.99
N SER A 47 20.07 -10.12 10.38
CA SER A 47 19.59 -10.69 9.11
C SER A 47 18.38 -11.62 9.28
N LEU A 48 18.22 -12.26 10.44
CA LEU A 48 17.09 -13.16 10.74
C LEU A 48 15.73 -12.43 10.75
N GLY A 49 15.71 -11.14 11.07
CA GLY A 49 14.49 -10.33 11.00
C GLY A 49 14.02 -10.05 9.56
N PHE A 50 14.89 -10.22 8.56
CA PHE A 50 14.62 -9.76 7.20
C PHE A 50 13.72 -10.74 6.43
N ALA A 51 14.04 -12.03 6.45
CA ALA A 51 13.29 -13.07 5.75
C ALA A 51 11.79 -13.14 6.15
N PRO A 52 11.43 -13.30 7.44
CA PRO A 52 10.02 -13.34 7.86
C PRO A 52 9.25 -12.05 7.54
N ARG A 53 9.89 -10.88 7.58
CA ARG A 53 9.26 -9.62 7.16
C ARG A 53 8.95 -9.58 5.67
N LEU A 54 9.87 -10.05 4.82
CA LEU A 54 9.63 -10.16 3.38
C LEU A 54 8.47 -11.10 3.06
N VAL A 55 8.42 -12.26 3.72
CA VAL A 55 7.32 -13.23 3.53
C VAL A 55 5.98 -12.62 3.95
N ALA A 56 5.94 -11.92 5.09
CA ALA A 56 4.72 -11.26 5.55
C ALA A 56 4.25 -10.15 4.60
N LEU A 57 5.18 -9.33 4.08
CA LEU A 57 4.87 -8.30 3.08
C LEU A 57 4.36 -8.92 1.77
N ALA A 58 5.00 -9.99 1.28
CA ALA A 58 4.57 -10.69 0.08
C ALA A 58 3.16 -11.27 0.22
N LEU A 59 2.86 -11.89 1.38
CA LEU A 59 1.53 -12.40 1.69
C LEU A 59 0.50 -11.27 1.79
N ALA A 60 0.84 -10.17 2.45
CA ALA A 60 -0.05 -9.02 2.55
C ALA A 60 -0.42 -8.47 1.17
N VAL A 61 0.57 -8.29 0.30
CA VAL A 61 0.36 -7.87 -1.09
C VAL A 61 -0.48 -8.90 -1.83
N ALA A 62 -0.17 -10.20 -1.75
CA ALA A 62 -0.94 -11.24 -2.43
C ALA A 62 -2.43 -11.25 -2.04
N VAL A 63 -2.72 -11.08 -0.74
CA VAL A 63 -4.10 -11.04 -0.22
C VAL A 63 -4.82 -9.74 -0.60
N THR A 64 -4.13 -8.59 -0.58
CA THR A 64 -4.76 -7.29 -0.87
C THR A 64 -4.71 -6.89 -2.35
N ALA A 65 -3.89 -7.54 -3.17
CA ALA A 65 -3.75 -7.30 -4.60
C ALA A 65 -5.08 -7.24 -5.36
N PRO A 66 -6.03 -8.19 -5.23
CA PRO A 66 -7.27 -8.14 -6.01
C PRO A 66 -8.14 -6.93 -5.65
N VAL A 67 -8.26 -6.60 -4.36
CA VAL A 67 -9.11 -5.49 -3.90
C VAL A 67 -8.50 -4.14 -4.29
N ILE A 68 -7.19 -3.99 -4.08
CA ILE A 68 -6.52 -2.71 -4.33
C ILE A 68 -6.26 -2.52 -5.82
N GLY A 69 -5.94 -3.59 -6.56
CA GLY A 69 -5.79 -3.56 -8.00
C GLY A 69 -7.04 -3.06 -8.71
N ALA A 70 -8.22 -3.55 -8.31
CA ALA A 70 -9.50 -3.07 -8.85
C ALA A 70 -9.72 -1.57 -8.57
N ARG A 71 -9.42 -1.11 -7.35
CA ARG A 71 -9.55 0.31 -6.98
C ARG A 71 -8.56 1.20 -7.71
N ALA A 72 -7.33 0.74 -7.92
CA ALA A 72 -6.29 1.44 -8.66
C ALA A 72 -6.65 1.57 -10.14
N ALA A 73 -7.15 0.51 -10.77
CA ALA A 73 -7.63 0.56 -12.15
C ALA A 73 -8.78 1.58 -12.31
N ALA A 74 -9.77 1.54 -11.41
CA ALA A 74 -10.89 2.49 -11.43
C ALA A 74 -10.43 3.95 -11.23
N PHE A 75 -9.46 4.18 -10.34
CA PHE A 75 -8.85 5.50 -10.18
C PHE A 75 -8.11 5.95 -11.44
N ALA A 76 -7.33 5.07 -12.07
CA ALA A 76 -6.59 5.39 -13.30
C ALA A 76 -7.51 5.81 -14.44
N THR A 77 -8.63 5.12 -14.66
CA THR A 77 -9.62 5.50 -15.68
C THR A 77 -10.20 6.89 -15.41
N ARG A 78 -10.53 7.21 -14.15
CA ARG A 78 -11.02 8.55 -13.77
C ARG A 78 -9.96 9.62 -13.99
N ALA A 79 -8.72 9.36 -13.59
CA ALA A 79 -7.61 10.29 -13.78
C ALA A 79 -7.34 10.58 -15.27
N LEU A 80 -7.32 9.54 -16.12
CA LEU A 80 -7.14 9.69 -17.56
C LEU A 80 -8.27 10.50 -18.20
N SER A 81 -9.52 10.22 -17.83
CA SER A 81 -10.67 11.00 -18.34
C SER A 81 -10.60 12.48 -17.95
N ALA A 82 -10.10 12.80 -16.74
CA ALA A 82 -9.94 14.17 -16.28
C ALA A 82 -8.87 14.93 -17.11
N ILE A 83 -7.79 14.25 -17.50
CA ILE A 83 -6.73 14.81 -18.36
C ILE A 83 -7.27 15.10 -19.77
N GLU A 84 -8.03 14.17 -20.35
CA GLU A 84 -8.59 14.30 -21.70
C GLU A 84 -9.55 15.51 -21.82
N VAL A 85 -10.35 15.76 -20.77
CA VAL A 85 -11.25 16.93 -20.71
C VAL A 85 -10.46 18.25 -20.64
N VAL A 86 -9.38 18.29 -19.87
CA VAL A 86 -8.51 19.48 -19.79
C VAL A 86 -7.77 19.70 -21.12
N GLY A 87 -7.34 18.64 -21.80
CA GLY A 87 -6.61 18.72 -23.07
C GLY A 87 -7.46 19.11 -24.28
N ARG A 88 -8.78 18.89 -24.27
CA ARG A 88 -9.69 19.31 -25.35
C ARG A 88 -10.25 20.73 -25.21
N GLY A 89 -10.07 21.37 -24.06
CA GLY A 89 -10.62 22.70 -23.75
C GLY A 89 -9.61 23.85 -23.81
N GLY A 90 -8.39 23.60 -24.30
CA GLY A 90 -7.33 24.60 -24.51
C GLY A 90 -7.07 24.86 -25.99
#